data_AF-A0A6J6MRX5-F1
#
_entry.id   AF-A0A6J6MRX5-F1
#
_cell.length_a   1.000
_cell.length_b   1.000
_cell.length_c   1.000
_cell.angle_alpha   90.00
_cell.angle_beta   90.00
_cell.angle_gamma   90.00
#
_symmetry.space_group_name_H-M   'P 1'
#
loop_
_entity.id
_entity.type
_entity.pdbx_description
1 polymer ?
#
loop_
_entity_poly.entity_id
_entity_poly.type
_entity_poly.pdbx_seq_one_letter_code
_entity_poly.pdbx_strand_id
1 'polypeptide(L)'
;MNYINKTKADMTKAGVPAGVELWDTEVNYGIQGPGSIPAQNIAPATGAGWVATTYLDNLTLGVARSYWYFWAPADGRVGIVTNDGTPAATAYGTVERWIGNAFYSCQRGTNGAANTCQMGDNNNPEAVAWVSSGSGKFTVPAGATVQCDVMNSCSAIAPGTSVTIGSSPLWFGSAARAAVNQQGSGF
;
A
#
# COMPACT_ATOMS: atom_id res chain seq x y z
N MET A 1 -16.29 12.02 -6.50
CA MET A 1 -15.76 12.34 -5.15
C MET A 1 -15.66 11.03 -4.38
N ASN A 2 -14.49 10.63 -3.88
CA ASN A 2 -14.39 9.44 -3.01
C ASN A 2 -14.85 9.79 -1.57
N TYR A 3 -15.13 8.77 -0.75
CA TYR A 3 -15.66 8.98 0.60
C TYR A 3 -14.68 9.70 1.53
N ILE A 4 -13.37 9.48 1.39
CA ILE A 4 -12.37 10.21 2.19
C ILE A 4 -12.42 11.72 1.91
N ASN A 5 -12.51 12.12 0.63
CA ASN A 5 -12.64 13.53 0.26
C ASN A 5 -13.96 14.14 0.74
N LYS A 6 -15.04 13.35 0.77
CA LYS A 6 -16.31 13.76 1.38
C LYS A 6 -16.14 13.98 2.89
N THR A 7 -15.52 13.04 3.60
CA THR A 7 -15.23 13.17 5.05
C THR A 7 -14.41 14.41 5.35
N LYS A 8 -13.35 14.69 4.57
CA LYS A 8 -12.55 15.91 4.74
C LYS A 8 -13.34 17.19 4.51
N ALA A 9 -14.23 17.20 3.51
CA ALA A 9 -15.14 18.32 3.28
C ALA A 9 -16.13 18.50 4.45
N ASP A 10 -16.65 17.40 4.99
CA ASP A 10 -17.57 17.41 6.14
C ASP A 10 -16.85 17.89 7.42
N MET A 11 -15.60 17.47 7.66
CA MET A 11 -14.75 17.98 8.75
C MET A 11 -14.58 19.50 8.64
N THR A 12 -14.25 20.00 7.45
CA THR A 12 -14.09 21.43 7.19
C THR A 12 -15.40 22.18 7.45
N LYS A 13 -16.53 21.66 6.94
CA LYS A 13 -17.86 22.24 7.14
C LYS A 13 -18.28 22.26 8.60
N ALA A 14 -17.87 21.26 9.38
CA ALA A 14 -18.13 21.17 10.82
C ALA A 14 -17.21 22.08 11.66
N GLY A 15 -16.26 22.81 11.04
CA GLY A 15 -15.34 23.69 11.76
C GLY A 15 -14.22 22.93 12.49
N VAL A 16 -13.91 21.70 12.07
CA VAL A 16 -12.77 20.96 12.60
C VAL A 16 -11.48 21.74 12.28
N PRO A 17 -10.62 22.04 13.27
CA PRO A 17 -9.39 22.77 13.03
C PRO A 17 -8.49 22.05 12.01
N ALA A 18 -7.83 22.81 11.13
CA ALA A 18 -6.98 22.24 10.07
C ALA A 18 -5.82 21.37 10.57
N GLY A 19 -5.40 21.54 11.84
CA GLY A 19 -4.38 20.71 12.47
C GLY A 19 -4.90 19.37 13.02
N VAL A 20 -6.20 19.10 12.97
CA VAL A 20 -6.78 17.81 13.36
C VAL A 20 -6.69 16.86 12.18
N GLU A 21 -5.99 15.75 12.39
CA GLU A 21 -5.75 14.72 11.39
C GLU A 21 -6.98 13.82 11.18
N LEU A 22 -7.16 13.32 9.94
CA LEU A 22 -8.09 12.23 9.65
C LEU A 22 -7.40 10.88 9.89
N TRP A 23 -7.94 10.07 10.79
CA TRP A 23 -7.47 8.72 11.07
C TRP A 23 -8.51 7.69 10.61
N ASP A 24 -8.02 6.59 10.05
CA ASP A 24 -8.78 5.38 9.76
C ASP A 24 -8.55 4.37 10.88
N THR A 25 -9.45 4.33 11.85
CA THR A 25 -9.19 3.58 13.10
C THR A 25 -9.37 2.08 12.97
N GLU A 26 -10.05 1.59 11.93
CA GLU A 26 -10.26 0.16 11.70
C GLU A 26 -10.47 -0.12 10.20
N VAL A 27 -9.56 -0.86 9.58
CA VAL A 27 -9.72 -1.34 8.19
C VAL A 27 -9.38 -2.82 8.04
N ASN A 28 -10.30 -3.56 7.42
CA ASN A 28 -10.11 -4.88 6.81
C ASN A 28 -11.15 -5.02 5.69
N TYR A 29 -11.06 -6.10 4.93
CA TYR A 29 -11.99 -6.41 3.85
C TYR A 29 -12.67 -7.76 4.08
N GLY A 30 -13.90 -7.89 3.56
CA GLY A 30 -14.65 -9.13 3.68
C GLY A 30 -15.11 -9.47 5.09
N ILE A 31 -15.19 -8.47 5.98
CA ILE A 31 -15.71 -8.64 7.34
C ILE A 31 -17.17 -9.12 7.28
N GLN A 32 -17.52 -10.09 8.12
CA GLN A 32 -18.91 -10.47 8.35
C GLN A 32 -19.69 -9.28 8.92
N GLY A 33 -20.70 -8.81 8.19
CA GLY A 33 -21.53 -7.70 8.63
C GLY A 33 -22.62 -8.13 9.61
N PRO A 34 -23.34 -7.18 10.22
CA PRO A 34 -24.50 -7.49 11.03
C PRO A 34 -25.59 -8.21 10.21
N GLY A 35 -26.34 -9.10 10.86
CA GLY A 35 -27.43 -9.84 10.24
C GLY A 35 -26.93 -10.95 9.31
N SER A 36 -27.43 -10.97 8.08
CA SER A 36 -27.18 -12.03 7.10
C SER A 36 -26.04 -11.74 6.12
N ILE A 37 -25.18 -10.76 6.42
CA ILE A 37 -24.04 -10.40 5.56
C ILE A 37 -22.88 -11.36 5.83
N PRO A 38 -22.56 -12.30 4.91
CA PRO A 38 -21.50 -13.27 5.15
C PRO A 38 -20.11 -12.63 5.02
N ALA A 39 -19.14 -13.17 5.75
CA ALA A 39 -17.74 -12.91 5.48
C ALA A 39 -17.38 -13.32 4.04
N GLN A 40 -16.42 -12.62 3.44
CA GLN A 40 -15.89 -12.96 2.12
C GLN A 40 -14.53 -13.61 2.27
N ASN A 41 -14.33 -14.78 1.67
CA ASN A 41 -13.00 -15.38 1.62
C ASN A 41 -12.16 -14.67 0.55
N ILE A 42 -11.11 -13.97 0.96
CA ILE A 42 -10.20 -13.27 0.06
C ILE A 42 -8.96 -14.12 -0.13
N ALA A 43 -8.59 -14.37 -1.39
CA ALA A 43 -7.39 -15.16 -1.70
C ALA A 43 -6.15 -14.52 -1.05
N PRO A 44 -5.24 -15.30 -0.42
CA PRO A 44 -4.14 -14.73 0.38
C PRO A 44 -3.26 -13.72 -0.36
N ALA A 45 -2.92 -13.98 -1.62
CA ALA A 45 -2.13 -13.05 -2.45
C ALA A 45 -2.89 -11.76 -2.78
N THR A 46 -4.20 -11.85 -3.02
CA THR A 46 -5.07 -10.68 -3.22
C THR A 46 -5.15 -9.85 -1.94
N GLY A 47 -5.31 -10.51 -0.78
CA GLY A 47 -5.33 -9.85 0.52
C GLY A 47 -4.03 -9.12 0.82
N ALA A 48 -2.89 -9.76 0.58
CA ALA A 48 -1.56 -9.14 0.71
C ALA A 48 -1.42 -7.87 -0.15
N GLY A 49 -1.85 -7.92 -1.41
CA GLY A 49 -1.88 -6.75 -2.29
C GLY A 49 -2.78 -5.64 -1.76
N TRP A 50 -3.98 -5.97 -1.25
CA TRP A 50 -4.92 -4.99 -0.70
C TRP A 50 -4.40 -4.33 0.57
N VAL A 51 -3.72 -5.06 1.47
CA VAL A 51 -3.06 -4.48 2.64
C VAL A 51 -2.08 -3.39 2.21
N ALA A 52 -1.15 -3.71 1.31
CA ALA A 52 -0.15 -2.74 0.85
C ALA A 52 -0.78 -1.54 0.14
N THR A 53 -1.75 -1.79 -0.76
CA THR A 53 -2.46 -0.72 -1.47
C THR A 53 -3.25 0.17 -0.52
N THR A 54 -3.82 -0.35 0.56
CA THR A 54 -4.56 0.45 1.57
C THR A 54 -3.65 1.52 2.16
N TYR A 55 -2.45 1.15 2.62
CA TYR A 55 -1.51 2.09 3.21
C TYR A 55 -1.00 3.13 2.21
N LEU A 56 -0.70 2.72 0.98
CA LEU A 56 -0.25 3.64 -0.07
C LEU A 56 -1.37 4.58 -0.54
N ASP A 57 -2.60 4.07 -0.65
CA ASP A 57 -3.78 4.89 -0.97
C ASP A 57 -4.05 5.91 0.13
N ASN A 58 -3.88 5.54 1.41
CA ASN A 58 -3.98 6.45 2.54
C ASN A 58 -3.01 7.63 2.43
N LEU A 59 -1.76 7.38 1.98
CA LEU A 59 -0.81 8.46 1.67
C LEU A 59 -1.35 9.37 0.56
N THR A 60 -1.87 8.80 -0.54
CA THR A 60 -2.40 9.60 -1.66
C THR A 60 -3.65 10.42 -1.31
N LEU A 61 -4.41 9.95 -0.31
CA LEU A 61 -5.66 10.55 0.12
C LEU A 61 -5.48 11.44 1.36
N GLY A 62 -4.27 11.48 1.93
CA GLY A 62 -3.93 12.23 3.14
C GLY A 62 -4.69 11.77 4.38
N VAL A 63 -4.83 10.45 4.55
CA VAL A 63 -5.20 9.81 5.82
C VAL A 63 -3.91 9.69 6.63
N ALA A 64 -3.86 10.31 7.81
CA ALA A 64 -2.62 10.46 8.56
C ALA A 64 -2.19 9.17 9.27
N ARG A 65 -3.17 8.37 9.71
CA ARG A 65 -2.96 7.08 10.39
C ARG A 65 -4.04 6.11 9.98
N SER A 66 -3.67 4.84 9.83
CA SER A 66 -4.61 3.76 9.56
C SER A 66 -4.22 2.53 10.37
N TYR A 67 -5.20 1.92 11.03
CA TYR A 67 -5.01 0.78 11.91
C TYR A 67 -5.67 -0.44 11.28
N TRP A 68 -4.84 -1.43 10.94
CA TRP A 68 -5.32 -2.67 10.34
C TRP A 68 -6.07 -3.48 11.39
N TYR A 69 -7.36 -3.72 11.14
CA TYR A 69 -8.16 -4.62 11.94
C TYR A 69 -8.02 -6.02 11.34
N PHE A 70 -7.63 -7.07 12.04
CA PHE A 70 -6.96 -7.12 13.32
C PHE A 70 -5.91 -8.22 13.25
N TRP A 71 -4.99 -8.24 14.20
CA TRP A 71 -3.92 -9.23 14.26
C TRP A 71 -4.36 -10.45 15.06
N ALA A 72 -4.78 -11.52 14.38
CA ALA A 72 -5.20 -12.77 15.01
C ALA A 72 -5.25 -13.95 14.03
N PRO A 73 -5.20 -15.20 14.54
CA PRO A 73 -5.53 -16.38 13.75
C PRO A 73 -6.93 -16.31 13.13
N ALA A 74 -7.15 -17.06 12.05
CA ALA A 74 -8.44 -17.12 11.37
C ALA A 74 -9.57 -17.59 12.31
N ASP A 75 -10.62 -16.79 12.45
CA ASP A 75 -11.82 -17.12 13.22
C ASP A 75 -13.11 -17.11 12.36
N GLY A 76 -12.97 -16.88 11.05
CA GLY A 76 -14.06 -16.82 10.08
C GLY A 76 -14.79 -15.47 10.00
N ARG A 77 -14.39 -14.45 10.77
CA ARG A 77 -15.08 -13.15 10.80
C ARG A 77 -14.52 -12.11 9.84
N VAL A 78 -13.24 -12.23 9.45
CA VAL A 78 -12.56 -11.31 8.53
C VAL A 78 -12.18 -12.01 7.24
N GLY A 79 -12.17 -11.27 6.14
CA GLY A 79 -11.81 -11.81 4.84
C GLY A 79 -10.31 -11.84 4.59
N ILE A 80 -9.56 -10.90 5.16
CA ILE A 80 -8.09 -10.94 5.16
C ILE A 80 -7.61 -11.29 6.56
N VAL A 81 -7.18 -12.53 6.72
CA VAL A 81 -6.54 -13.00 7.95
C VAL A 81 -5.13 -12.45 8.03
N THR A 82 -4.81 -11.79 9.15
CA THR A 82 -3.49 -11.22 9.41
C THR A 82 -2.98 -11.76 10.73
N ASN A 83 -2.02 -12.66 10.64
CA ASN A 83 -1.31 -13.28 11.76
C ASN A 83 0.12 -13.59 11.30
N ASP A 84 1.04 -13.83 12.23
CA ASP A 84 2.42 -14.19 11.91
C ASP A 84 2.45 -15.35 10.90
N GLY A 85 3.31 -15.24 9.89
CA GLY A 85 3.42 -16.19 8.78
C GLY A 85 2.35 -16.09 7.67
N THR A 86 1.33 -15.24 7.82
CA THR A 86 0.36 -15.02 6.73
C THR A 86 0.90 -14.08 5.64
N PRO A 87 0.44 -14.21 4.37
CA PRO A 87 0.81 -13.26 3.32
C PRO A 87 0.44 -11.81 3.63
N ALA A 88 -0.69 -11.58 4.30
CA ALA A 88 -1.11 -10.25 4.72
C ALA A 88 -0.14 -9.63 5.74
N ALA A 89 0.33 -10.41 6.74
CA ALA A 89 1.33 -9.94 7.71
C ALA A 89 2.67 -9.62 7.03
N THR A 90 3.07 -10.42 6.04
CA THR A 90 4.28 -10.13 5.25
C THR A 90 4.12 -8.81 4.48
N ALA A 91 3.01 -8.62 3.78
CA ALA A 91 2.74 -7.39 3.03
C ALA A 91 2.62 -6.16 3.93
N TYR A 92 2.03 -6.29 5.11
CA TYR A 92 1.99 -5.26 6.13
C TYR A 92 3.40 -4.79 6.50
N GLY A 93 4.29 -5.72 6.87
CA GLY A 93 5.67 -5.37 7.20
C GLY A 93 6.44 -4.80 6.01
N THR A 94 6.20 -5.32 4.80
CA THR A 94 6.85 -4.82 3.58
C THR A 94 6.48 -3.37 3.29
N VAL A 95 5.19 -3.03 3.29
CA VAL A 95 4.75 -1.66 3.00
C VAL A 95 5.14 -0.69 4.12
N GLU A 96 5.14 -1.15 5.38
CA GLU A 96 5.62 -0.36 6.52
C GLU A 96 7.08 0.05 6.34
N ARG A 97 7.96 -0.86 5.92
CA ARG A 97 9.36 -0.55 5.64
C ARG A 97 9.56 0.37 4.43
N TRP A 98 8.75 0.20 3.38
CA TRP A 98 8.79 1.10 2.22
C TRP A 98 8.40 2.53 2.57
N ILE A 99 7.46 2.72 3.50
CA ILE A 99 6.98 4.05 3.91
C ILE A 99 7.86 4.64 5.01
N GLY A 100 8.24 3.85 6.02
CA GLY A 100 8.93 4.32 7.22
C GLY A 100 10.37 4.81 6.97
N ASN A 101 11.02 4.33 5.91
CA ASN A 101 12.40 4.71 5.55
C ASN A 101 12.49 5.75 4.42
N ALA A 102 11.37 6.40 4.10
CA ALA A 102 11.20 7.17 2.87
C ALA A 102 10.87 8.65 3.10
N PHE A 103 11.32 9.49 2.17
CA PHE A 103 10.72 10.80 1.93
C PHE A 103 9.66 10.60 0.87
N TYR A 104 8.38 10.56 1.27
CA TYR A 104 7.32 10.24 0.32
C TYR A 104 6.65 11.47 -0.28
N SER A 105 6.45 11.44 -1.59
CA SER A 105 5.45 12.25 -2.28
C SER A 105 4.67 11.36 -3.23
N CYS A 106 3.35 11.34 -3.07
CA CYS A 106 2.47 10.43 -3.81
C CYS A 106 1.56 11.19 -4.76
N GLN A 107 1.31 10.60 -5.92
CA GLN A 107 0.44 11.12 -6.98
C GLN A 107 -0.43 9.99 -7.49
N ARG A 108 -1.71 10.27 -7.70
CA ARG A 108 -2.62 9.31 -8.35
C ARG A 108 -2.58 9.48 -9.85
N GLY A 109 -2.50 8.36 -10.56
CA GLY A 109 -2.65 8.33 -12.01
C GLY A 109 -4.09 8.61 -12.42
N THR A 110 -4.29 9.11 -13.64
CA THR A 110 -5.61 9.26 -14.26
C THR A 110 -5.68 8.42 -15.54
N ASN A 111 -6.88 8.04 -15.97
CA ASN A 111 -7.10 7.32 -17.23
C ASN A 111 -6.25 6.03 -17.40
N GLY A 112 -6.09 5.25 -16.32
CA GLY A 112 -5.31 4.00 -16.32
C GLY A 112 -3.80 4.19 -16.15
N ALA A 113 -3.31 5.43 -15.97
CA ALA A 113 -1.93 5.68 -15.57
C ALA A 113 -1.64 5.16 -14.15
N ALA A 114 -0.36 4.87 -13.90
CA ALA A 114 0.12 4.44 -12.60
C ALA A 114 -0.13 5.50 -11.51
N ASN A 115 -0.60 5.06 -10.35
CA ASN A 115 -0.34 5.74 -9.10
C ASN A 115 1.14 5.55 -8.76
N THR A 116 1.77 6.60 -8.23
CA THR A 116 3.19 6.57 -7.90
C THR A 116 3.45 7.28 -6.58
N CYS A 117 4.27 6.69 -5.73
CA CYS A 117 4.92 7.37 -4.63
C CYS A 117 6.42 7.42 -4.90
N GLN A 118 6.99 8.62 -4.99
CA GLN A 118 8.44 8.80 -4.88
C GLN A 118 8.79 8.63 -3.42
N MET A 119 9.66 7.69 -3.08
CA MET A 119 10.06 7.34 -1.72
C MET A 119 11.50 7.77 -1.38
N GLY A 120 12.29 8.10 -2.41
CA GLY A 120 13.72 8.39 -2.30
C GLY A 120 14.07 9.82 -2.72
N ASP A 121 15.38 10.08 -2.76
CA ASP A 121 15.95 11.34 -3.25
C ASP A 121 16.68 11.13 -4.59
N ASN A 122 17.32 12.19 -5.11
CA ASN A 122 18.05 12.11 -6.38
C ASN A 122 19.28 11.19 -6.33
N ASN A 123 19.85 10.93 -5.15
CA ASN A 123 21.02 10.08 -4.97
C ASN A 123 20.62 8.61 -4.72
N ASN A 124 19.47 8.40 -4.09
CA ASN A 124 18.89 7.11 -3.76
C ASN A 124 17.45 7.06 -4.28
N PRO A 125 17.25 6.92 -5.61
CA PRO A 125 15.91 6.91 -6.17
C PRO A 125 15.16 5.68 -5.69
N GLU A 126 13.95 5.91 -5.19
CA GLU A 126 12.99 4.88 -4.84
C GLU A 126 11.60 5.31 -5.29
N ALA A 127 10.83 4.38 -5.83
CA ALA A 127 9.45 4.60 -6.20
C ALA A 127 8.60 3.37 -5.91
N VAL A 128 7.34 3.59 -5.54
CA VAL A 128 6.31 2.56 -5.50
C VAL A 128 5.28 2.89 -6.57
N ALA A 129 4.87 1.91 -7.38
CA ALA A 129 3.87 2.09 -8.43
C ALA A 129 2.81 0.98 -8.44
N TRP A 130 1.55 1.37 -8.69
CA TRP A 130 0.39 0.48 -8.84
C TRP A 130 -0.68 1.14 -9.71
N VAL A 131 -1.68 0.39 -10.17
CA VAL A 131 -2.90 0.97 -10.78
C VAL A 131 -4.12 0.68 -9.91
N SER A 132 -5.09 1.59 -9.89
CA SER A 132 -6.31 1.41 -9.08
C SER A 132 -7.19 0.24 -9.56
N SER A 133 -7.05 -0.18 -10.82
CA SER A 133 -7.78 -1.31 -11.39
C SER A 133 -7.10 -1.81 -12.66
N GLY A 134 -7.24 -3.10 -12.96
CA GLY A 134 -6.73 -3.69 -14.20
C GLY A 134 -5.20 -3.72 -14.25
N SER A 135 -4.63 -3.34 -15.38
CA SER A 135 -3.19 -3.28 -15.59
C SER A 135 -2.80 -2.00 -16.31
N GLY A 136 -1.59 -1.52 -16.07
CA GLY A 136 -1.02 -0.35 -16.72
C GLY A 136 0.46 -0.53 -17.03
N LYS A 137 1.05 0.45 -17.69
CA LYS A 137 2.49 0.51 -17.95
C LYS A 137 3.15 1.48 -16.99
N PHE A 138 4.33 1.11 -16.51
CA PHE A 138 5.18 1.97 -15.70
C PHE A 138 6.62 1.86 -16.22
N THR A 139 7.30 3.00 -16.30
CA THR A 139 8.71 3.03 -16.72
C THR A 139 9.57 3.06 -15.46
N VAL A 140 10.47 2.09 -15.35
CA VAL A 140 11.40 1.98 -14.22
C VAL A 140 12.23 3.26 -14.11
N PRO A 141 12.26 3.93 -12.95
CA PRO A 141 13.00 5.18 -12.77
C PRO A 141 14.50 5.03 -13.06
N ALA A 142 15.14 6.14 -13.43
CA ALA A 142 16.60 6.19 -13.51
C ALA A 142 17.22 5.80 -12.15
N GLY A 143 18.30 5.01 -12.17
CA GLY A 143 19.00 4.56 -10.97
C GLY A 143 18.32 3.42 -10.19
N ALA A 144 17.08 3.04 -10.52
CA ALA A 144 16.44 1.86 -9.94
C ALA A 144 16.91 0.58 -10.65
N THR A 145 17.56 -0.31 -9.90
CA THR A 145 18.15 -1.57 -10.40
C THR A 145 17.51 -2.82 -9.81
N VAL A 146 16.60 -2.65 -8.85
CA VAL A 146 15.85 -3.71 -8.18
C VAL A 146 14.38 -3.36 -8.19
N GLN A 147 13.53 -4.35 -8.43
CA GLN A 147 12.10 -4.30 -8.16
C GLN A 147 11.76 -5.30 -7.06
N CYS A 148 10.79 -4.97 -6.20
CA CYS A 148 10.29 -5.85 -5.15
C CYS A 148 8.75 -5.84 -5.14
N ASP A 149 8.15 -7.00 -4.88
CA ASP A 149 6.71 -7.11 -4.63
C ASP A 149 6.38 -6.98 -3.13
N VAL A 150 5.07 -6.97 -2.81
CA VAL A 150 4.57 -6.89 -1.43
C VAL A 150 4.95 -8.09 -0.56
N MET A 151 5.35 -9.20 -1.18
CA MET A 151 5.83 -10.39 -0.48
C MET A 151 7.32 -10.32 -0.16
N ASN A 152 7.95 -9.14 -0.36
CA ASN A 152 9.37 -8.91 -0.19
C ASN A 152 10.25 -9.73 -1.15
N SER A 153 9.65 -10.22 -2.25
CA SER A 153 10.37 -10.92 -3.31
C SER A 153 10.94 -9.91 -4.28
N CYS A 154 12.27 -9.90 -4.43
CA CYS A 154 12.98 -8.92 -5.23
C CYS A 154 13.70 -9.56 -6.41
N SER A 155 13.77 -8.81 -7.52
CA SER A 155 14.51 -9.21 -8.73
C SER A 155 15.23 -8.02 -9.35
N ALA A 156 16.29 -8.29 -10.10
CA ALA A 156 16.99 -7.26 -10.87
C ALA A 156 16.07 -6.70 -11.97
N ILE A 157 16.16 -5.39 -12.20
CA ILE A 157 15.43 -4.71 -13.27
C ILE A 157 16.32 -3.62 -13.87
N ALA A 158 16.22 -3.37 -15.17
CA ALA A 158 17.00 -2.31 -15.81
C ALA A 158 16.23 -0.96 -15.75
N PRO A 159 16.90 0.16 -15.40
CA PRO A 159 16.32 1.50 -15.53
C PRO A 159 15.75 1.75 -16.93
N GLY A 160 14.64 2.48 -17.03
CA GLY A 160 13.99 2.80 -18.29
C GLY A 160 13.17 1.67 -18.91
N THR A 161 13.20 0.46 -18.33
CA THR A 161 12.34 -0.65 -18.78
C THR A 161 10.87 -0.31 -18.58
N SER A 162 10.03 -0.58 -19.57
CA SER A 162 8.57 -0.48 -19.42
C SER A 162 8.01 -1.80 -18.90
N VAL A 163 7.50 -1.79 -17.67
CA VAL A 163 6.89 -2.95 -17.01
C VAL A 163 5.37 -2.86 -17.01
N THR A 164 4.70 -4.02 -17.03
CA THR A 164 3.26 -4.10 -16.76
C THR A 164 3.07 -4.16 -15.24
N ILE A 165 2.28 -3.25 -14.69
CA ILE A 165 1.90 -3.22 -13.28
C ILE A 165 0.41 -3.48 -13.11
N GLY A 166 0.03 -4.05 -11.98
CA GLY A 166 -1.36 -4.28 -11.59
C GLY A 166 -1.75 -3.46 -10.36
N SER A 167 -2.81 -3.90 -9.68
CA SER A 167 -3.27 -3.28 -8.43
C SER A 167 -2.47 -3.67 -7.20
N SER A 168 -1.65 -4.73 -7.29
CA SER A 168 -0.65 -5.02 -6.27
C SER A 168 0.57 -4.12 -6.51
N PRO A 169 1.03 -3.35 -5.51
CA PRO A 169 2.13 -2.42 -5.68
C PRO A 169 3.47 -3.12 -5.90
N LEU A 170 4.31 -2.48 -6.71
CA LEU A 170 5.72 -2.82 -6.85
C LEU A 170 6.58 -1.66 -6.37
N TRP A 171 7.62 -1.96 -5.60
CA TRP A 171 8.67 -1.03 -5.24
C TRP A 171 9.84 -1.15 -6.23
N PHE A 172 10.49 -0.03 -6.52
CA PHE A 172 11.64 0.09 -7.41
C PHE A 172 12.70 0.94 -6.73
N GLY A 173 13.96 0.52 -6.75
CA GLY A 173 15.06 1.31 -6.20
C GLY A 173 16.42 0.66 -6.43
N SER A 174 17.45 1.18 -5.77
CA SER A 174 18.80 0.60 -5.87
C SER A 174 18.94 -0.68 -5.03
N ALA A 175 19.95 -1.50 -5.34
CA ALA A 175 20.26 -2.69 -4.56
C ALA A 175 20.56 -2.39 -3.08
N ALA A 176 21.21 -1.27 -2.78
CA ALA A 176 21.48 -0.84 -1.41
C ALA A 176 20.18 -0.53 -0.65
N ARG A 177 19.21 0.11 -1.30
CA ARG A 177 17.91 0.44 -0.69
C ARG A 177 17.01 -0.79 -0.56
N ALA A 178 17.07 -1.71 -1.51
CA ALA A 178 16.40 -3.00 -1.40
C ALA A 178 16.90 -3.76 -0.17
N ALA A 179 18.22 -3.79 0.07
CA ALA A 179 18.79 -4.44 1.24
C ALA A 179 18.30 -3.82 2.57
N VAL A 180 18.19 -2.48 2.65
CA VAL A 180 17.61 -1.80 3.82
C VAL A 180 16.14 -2.22 4.02
N ASN A 181 15.34 -2.19 2.96
CA ASN A 181 13.92 -2.57 3.01
C ASN A 181 13.71 -4.06 3.28
N GLN A 182 14.73 -4.90 3.13
CA GLN A 182 14.71 -6.33 3.45
C GLN A 182 15.19 -6.66 4.87
N GLN A 183 15.83 -5.72 5.58
CA GLN A 183 16.52 -5.96 6.87
C GLN A 183 15.65 -5.77 8.12
N GLY A 184 14.34 -5.55 8.01
CA GLY A 184 13.46 -5.56 9.18
C GLY A 184 13.08 -6.98 9.57
N SER A 185 13.16 -7.30 10.87
CA SER A 185 12.54 -8.51 11.43
C SER A 185 11.08 -8.56 10.98
N GLY A 186 10.73 -9.57 10.19
CA GLY A 186 9.32 -9.91 9.98
C GLY A 186 8.67 -10.19 11.33
N PHE A 187 7.36 -9.95 11.39
CA PHE A 187 6.54 -10.55 12.45
C PHE A 187 6.63 -12.07 12.36
#